data_AF-A0A453LKS6-F1
#
_entry.id   AF-A0A453LKS6-F1
#
_cell.length_a   1.000
_cell.length_b   1.000
_cell.length_c   1.000
_cell.angle_alpha   90.00
_cell.angle_beta   90.00
_cell.angle_gamma   90.00
#
_symmetry.space_group_name_H-M   'P 1'
#
loop_
_entity.id
_entity.type
_entity.pdbx_description
1 polymer ?
#
loop_
_entity_poly.entity_id
_entity_poly.type
_entity_poly.pdbx_seq_one_letter_code
_entity_poly.pdbx_strand_id
1 'polypeptide(L)'
;MPALATVPKSRIPFCPACGSPTKLAVPDGDEKMRAVCSSCGRVHYENPKMVVGCLVEHDNKVLLCRRKIEPAYGLWTLPAGYLEVGESAAEGASRETLEEACADVEIVSPFAQLDIPLIGQ
;
A
#
# COMPACT_ATOMS: atom_id res chain seq x y z
N MET A 1 -26.87 -15.30 -24.25
CA MET A 1 -26.09 -15.88 -23.14
C MET A 1 -25.56 -14.72 -22.32
N PRO A 2 -26.11 -14.39 -21.14
CA PRO A 2 -25.56 -13.30 -20.35
C PRO A 2 -24.17 -13.71 -19.85
N ALA A 3 -23.19 -12.82 -19.99
CA ALA A 3 -21.86 -13.03 -19.42
C ALA A 3 -22.02 -13.23 -17.91
N LEU A 4 -21.49 -14.33 -17.38
CA LEU A 4 -21.40 -14.53 -15.93
C LEU A 4 -20.61 -13.35 -15.36
N ALA A 5 -21.27 -12.49 -14.59
CA ALA A 5 -20.58 -11.51 -13.76
C ALA A 5 -19.59 -12.28 -12.89
N THR A 6 -18.29 -12.04 -13.10
CA THR A 6 -17.24 -12.65 -12.29
C THR A 6 -17.51 -12.30 -10.83
N VAL A 7 -17.88 -13.29 -10.03
CA VAL A 7 -18.03 -13.13 -8.59
C VAL A 7 -16.70 -12.57 -8.08
N PRO A 8 -16.69 -11.41 -7.40
CA PRO A 8 -15.45 -10.87 -6.85
C PRO A 8 -14.79 -11.96 -6.00
N LYS A 9 -13.49 -12.19 -6.17
CA LYS A 9 -12.75 -13.13 -5.31
C LYS A 9 -12.16 -12.35 -4.15
N SER A 10 -12.40 -12.82 -2.93
CA SER A 10 -11.69 -12.32 -1.74
C SER A 10 -10.19 -12.49 -1.93
N ARG A 11 -9.39 -11.45 -1.66
CA ARG A 11 -7.92 -11.59 -1.60
C ARG A 11 -7.44 -12.28 -0.33
N ILE A 12 -8.33 -12.50 0.63
CA ILE A 12 -8.08 -13.17 1.90
C ILE A 12 -8.81 -14.50 1.84
N PRO A 13 -8.17 -15.63 1.48
CA PRO A 13 -8.84 -16.94 1.38
C PRO A 13 -8.97 -17.67 2.74
N PHE A 14 -8.13 -17.31 3.71
CA PHE A 14 -8.10 -17.92 5.05
C PHE A 14 -8.03 -16.84 6.13
N CYS A 15 -8.65 -17.10 7.28
CA CYS A 15 -8.69 -16.21 8.43
C CYS A 15 -7.32 -16.15 9.13
N PRO A 16 -6.66 -14.98 9.23
CA PRO A 16 -5.39 -14.85 9.92
C PRO A 16 -5.46 -15.16 11.43
N ALA A 17 -6.65 -15.14 12.03
CA ALA A 17 -6.82 -15.38 13.46
C ALA A 17 -6.96 -16.86 13.84
N CYS A 18 -7.53 -17.69 12.97
CA CYS A 18 -7.83 -19.10 13.29
C CYS A 18 -7.52 -20.10 12.16
N GLY A 19 -7.03 -19.64 11.01
CA GLY A 19 -6.65 -20.49 9.86
C GLY A 19 -7.82 -21.05 9.04
N SER A 20 -9.07 -20.89 9.47
CA SER A 20 -10.23 -21.41 8.75
C SER A 20 -10.52 -20.63 7.46
N PRO A 21 -11.17 -21.23 6.45
CA PRO A 21 -11.54 -20.54 5.22
C PRO A 21 -12.45 -19.33 5.47
N THR A 22 -12.40 -18.36 4.57
CA THR A 22 -13.33 -17.21 4.55
C THR A 22 -14.30 -17.31 3.38
N LYS A 23 -15.50 -16.77 3.55
CA LYS A 23 -16.48 -16.56 2.47
C LYS A 23 -16.72 -15.07 2.27
N LEU A 24 -17.01 -14.65 1.04
CA LEU A 24 -17.53 -13.30 0.83
C LEU A 24 -19.00 -13.23 1.27
N ALA A 25 -19.30 -12.28 2.13
CA ALA A 25 -20.65 -11.95 2.57
C ALA A 25 -20.74 -10.46 2.87
N VAL A 26 -21.95 -9.90 2.92
CA VAL A 26 -22.20 -8.58 3.51
C VAL A 26 -22.47 -8.80 4.99
N PRO A 27 -21.57 -8.37 5.91
CA PRO A 27 -21.85 -8.43 7.34
C PRO A 27 -23.03 -7.55 7.74
N ASP A 28 -23.68 -7.86 8.86
CA ASP A 28 -24.77 -7.04 9.39
C ASP A 28 -24.29 -5.60 9.64
N GLY A 29 -24.99 -4.63 9.05
CA GLY A 29 -24.65 -3.21 9.15
C GLY A 29 -23.57 -2.71 8.19
N ASP A 30 -23.04 -3.56 7.31
CA ASP A 30 -22.14 -3.16 6.22
C ASP A 30 -22.91 -3.12 4.88
N GLU A 31 -22.40 -2.37 3.90
CA GLU A 31 -22.98 -2.31 2.55
C GLU A 31 -22.12 -3.09 1.53
N LYS A 32 -20.87 -3.39 1.90
CA LYS A 32 -19.88 -3.99 1.02
C LYS A 32 -19.65 -5.45 1.34
N MET A 33 -19.36 -6.23 0.31
CA MET A 33 -18.89 -7.61 0.47
C MET A 33 -17.53 -7.63 1.15
N ARG A 34 -17.40 -8.43 2.21
CA ARG A 34 -16.18 -8.61 3.00
C ARG A 34 -15.83 -10.08 3.10
N ALA A 35 -14.56 -10.36 3.37
CA ALA A 35 -14.12 -11.71 3.71
C ALA A 35 -14.52 -12.00 5.17
N VAL A 36 -15.46 -12.93 5.36
CA VAL A 36 -15.95 -13.33 6.69
C VAL A 36 -15.51 -14.77 6.96
N CYS A 37 -14.84 -14.99 8.09
CA CYS A 37 -14.40 -16.32 8.50
C CYS A 37 -15.61 -17.26 8.70
N SER A 38 -15.55 -18.46 8.13
CA SER A 38 -16.62 -19.46 8.25
C SER A 38 -16.71 -20.12 9.62
N SER A 39 -15.67 -19.99 10.46
CA SER A 39 -15.59 -20.62 11.77
C SER A 39 -15.80 -19.63 12.92
N CYS A 40 -14.98 -18.57 13.01
CA CYS A 40 -15.06 -17.62 14.12
C CYS A 40 -15.90 -16.36 13.83
N GLY A 41 -16.48 -16.24 12.63
CA GLY A 41 -17.34 -15.13 12.25
C GLY A 41 -16.65 -13.78 12.07
N ARG A 42 -15.32 -13.70 12.24
CA ARG A 42 -14.56 -12.45 12.11
C ARG A 42 -14.65 -11.89 10.69
N VAL A 43 -14.90 -10.58 10.60
CA VAL A 43 -14.87 -9.82 9.36
C VAL A 43 -13.45 -9.30 9.11
N HIS A 44 -12.95 -9.48 7.89
CA HIS A 44 -11.64 -8.99 7.47
C HIS A 44 -11.79 -7.87 6.45
N TYR A 45 -11.08 -6.77 6.71
CA TYR A 45 -11.07 -5.58 5.86
C TYR A 45 -9.80 -5.56 5.03
N GLU A 46 -9.94 -5.25 3.74
CA GLU A 46 -8.83 -4.88 2.88
C GLU A 46 -8.63 -3.37 2.96
N ASN A 47 -7.50 -2.95 3.52
CA ASN A 47 -7.15 -1.53 3.69
C ASN A 47 -6.14 -1.11 2.63
N PRO A 48 -6.21 0.14 2.14
CA PRO A 48 -5.15 0.68 1.30
C PRO A 48 -3.83 0.73 2.09
N LYS A 49 -2.71 0.57 1.36
CA LYS A 49 -1.37 0.77 1.91
C LYS A 49 -0.90 2.17 1.59
N MET A 50 -0.35 2.87 2.58
CA MET A 50 0.26 4.17 2.39
C MET A 50 1.70 4.01 1.93
N VAL A 51 2.07 4.70 0.85
CA VAL A 51 3.46 4.85 0.38
C VAL A 51 3.85 6.31 0.58
N VAL A 52 5.03 6.52 1.14
CA VAL A 52 5.60 7.84 1.42
C VAL A 52 6.98 7.94 0.78
N GLY A 53 7.39 9.15 0.42
CA GLY A 53 8.67 9.39 -0.24
C GLY A 53 8.96 10.88 -0.41
N CYS A 54 10.16 11.19 -0.89
CA CYS A 54 10.65 12.55 -1.00
C CYS A 54 10.95 12.97 -2.44
N LEU A 55 10.49 14.16 -2.82
CA LEU A 55 11.09 14.93 -3.90
C LEU A 55 12.21 15.78 -3.29
N VAL A 56 13.45 15.32 -3.40
CA VAL A 56 14.60 16.01 -2.79
C VAL A 56 15.22 16.95 -3.82
N GLU A 57 15.30 18.22 -3.49
CA GLU A 57 15.98 19.25 -4.28
C GLU A 57 17.33 19.63 -3.67
N HIS A 58 18.37 19.72 -4.52
CA HIS A 58 19.70 20.21 -4.14
C HIS A 58 20.38 20.86 -5.34
N ASP A 59 20.86 22.10 -5.21
CA ASP A 59 21.53 22.85 -6.28
C ASP A 59 20.78 22.87 -7.63
N ASN A 60 19.47 23.15 -7.60
CA ASN A 60 18.57 23.11 -8.76
C ASN A 60 18.51 21.75 -9.48
N LYS A 61 18.78 20.66 -8.76
CA LYS A 61 18.67 19.27 -9.24
C LYS A 61 17.76 18.48 -8.32
N VAL A 62 17.26 17.35 -8.83
CA VAL A 62 16.45 16.41 -8.07
C VAL A 62 17.19 15.09 -7.85
N LEU A 63 17.02 14.50 -6.68
CA LEU A 63 17.52 13.16 -6.37
C LEU A 63 16.57 12.10 -6.94
N LEU A 64 17.13 11.13 -7.65
CA LEU A 64 16.40 9.97 -8.16
C LEU A 64 17.18 8.69 -7.86
N CYS A 65 16.46 7.62 -7.56
CA CYS A 65 16.99 6.27 -7.40
C CYS A 65 16.74 5.46 -8.67
N ARG A 66 17.71 4.65 -9.10
CA ARG A 66 17.53 3.71 -10.21
C ARG A 66 17.17 2.33 -9.67
N ARG A 67 15.98 1.83 -10.05
CA ARG A 67 15.42 0.58 -9.53
C ARG A 67 16.28 -0.64 -9.89
N LYS A 68 16.52 -1.51 -8.92
CA LYS A 68 17.29 -2.77 -9.08
C LYS A 68 16.42 -4.03 -9.07
N ILE A 69 15.10 -3.89 -8.96
CA ILE A 69 14.14 -5.00 -8.91
C ILE A 69 12.96 -4.71 -9.83
N GLU A 70 12.36 -5.77 -10.36
CA GLU A 70 11.08 -5.67 -11.06
C GLU A 70 9.90 -5.47 -10.07
N PRO A 71 8.81 -4.82 -10.50
CA PRO A 71 8.60 -4.20 -11.81
C PRO A 71 9.42 -2.92 -11.99
N ALA A 72 9.64 -2.55 -13.26
CA ALA A 72 10.33 -1.33 -13.69
C ALA A 72 11.83 -1.29 -13.37
N TYR A 73 12.52 -2.42 -13.53
CA TYR A 73 13.97 -2.49 -13.39
C TYR A 73 14.66 -1.45 -14.30
N GLY A 74 15.68 -0.77 -13.78
CA GLY A 74 16.49 0.18 -14.55
C GLY A 74 15.86 1.55 -14.78
N LEU A 75 14.57 1.74 -14.48
CA LEU A 75 13.92 3.04 -14.52
C LEU A 75 14.25 3.88 -13.27
N TRP A 76 14.11 5.19 -13.39
CA TRP A 76 14.29 6.15 -12.31
C TRP A 76 13.00 6.33 -11.50
N THR A 77 13.14 6.51 -10.19
CA THR A 77 12.05 6.77 -9.24
C THR A 77 12.50 7.77 -8.18
N LEU A 78 11.55 8.41 -7.50
CA LEU A 78 11.81 9.05 -6.22
C LEU A 78 12.10 7.98 -5.16
N PRO A 79 12.90 8.29 -4.12
CA PRO A 79 13.01 7.43 -2.96
C PRO A 79 11.67 7.35 -2.24
N ALA A 80 11.12 6.14 -2.11
CA ALA A 80 9.80 5.94 -1.54
C ALA A 80 9.55 4.49 -1.11
N GLY A 81 8.80 4.31 -0.02
CA GLY A 81 8.40 3.00 0.47
C GLY A 81 7.17 3.05 1.36
N TYR A 82 6.84 1.92 1.99
CA TYR A 82 5.64 1.82 2.81
C TYR A 82 5.80 2.59 4.11
N LEU A 83 4.74 3.27 4.52
CA LEU A 83 4.68 3.86 5.84
C LEU A 83 4.58 2.77 6.91
N GLU A 84 5.43 2.82 7.93
CA GLU A 84 5.38 1.86 9.04
C GLU A 84 4.47 2.34 10.18
N VAL A 85 3.99 1.39 10.98
CA VAL A 85 3.16 1.68 12.14
C VAL A 85 4.01 2.41 13.19
N GLY A 86 3.52 3.58 13.61
CA GLY A 86 4.19 4.41 14.61
C GLY A 86 4.97 5.59 14.02
N GLU A 87 5.04 5.70 12.69
CA GLU A 87 5.67 6.82 12.00
C GLU A 87 4.63 7.82 11.49
N SER A 88 5.00 9.11 11.49
CA SER A 88 4.36 10.12 10.64
C SER A 88 4.81 9.97 9.18
N ALA A 89 4.05 10.54 8.24
CA ALA A 89 4.42 10.50 6.83
C ALA A 89 5.78 11.15 6.54
N ALA A 90 6.14 12.19 7.31
CA ALA A 90 7.44 12.86 7.20
C ALA A 90 8.59 11.97 7.69
N GLU A 91 8.41 11.30 8.83
CA GLU A 91 9.42 10.37 9.38
C GLU A 91 9.65 9.19 8.42
N GLY A 92 8.58 8.56 7.92
CA GLY A 92 8.70 7.46 6.96
C GLY A 92 9.36 7.91 5.65
N ALA A 93 9.00 9.08 5.10
CA ALA A 93 9.62 9.60 3.89
C ALA A 93 11.13 9.88 4.07
N SER A 94 11.52 10.43 5.22
CA SER A 94 12.92 10.64 5.59
C SER A 94 13.68 9.32 5.75
N ARG A 95 13.09 8.32 6.42
CA ARG A 95 13.67 6.98 6.59
C ARG A 95 13.93 6.31 5.24
N GLU A 96 12.92 6.24 4.38
CA GLU A 96 13.04 5.63 3.05
C GLU A 96 14.09 6.34 2.19
N THR A 97 14.20 7.66 2.28
CA THR A 97 15.23 8.43 1.58
C THR A 97 16.64 8.09 2.07
N LEU A 98 16.82 7.91 3.37
CA LEU A 98 18.08 7.47 3.95
C LEU A 98 18.42 6.04 3.53
N GLU A 99 17.46 5.12 3.55
CA GLU A 99 17.67 3.70 3.20
C GLU A 99 18.02 3.49 1.72
N GLU A 100 17.29 4.14 0.81
CA GLU A 100 17.46 3.91 -0.63
C GLU A 100 18.58 4.73 -1.26
N ALA A 101 18.81 5.94 -0.76
CA ALA A 101 19.72 6.91 -1.37
C ALA A 101 20.90 7.32 -0.48
N CYS A 102 20.96 6.86 0.77
CA CYS A 102 21.95 7.29 1.77
C CYS A 102 21.98 8.82 1.95
N ALA A 103 20.83 9.48 1.83
CA ALA A 103 20.69 10.92 1.93
C ALA A 103 19.92 11.31 3.19
N ASP A 104 20.51 12.21 3.99
CA ASP A 104 19.84 12.88 5.11
C ASP A 104 19.12 14.12 4.57
N VAL A 105 17.86 14.32 4.97
CA VAL A 105 16.97 15.32 4.38
C VAL A 105 16.18 16.08 5.43
N GLU A 106 15.96 17.37 5.17
CA GLU A 106 15.00 18.18 5.92
C GLU A 106 13.64 18.15 5.22
N ILE A 107 12.59 17.74 5.93
CA ILE A 107 11.23 17.75 5.39
C ILE A 107 10.63 19.14 5.52
N VAL A 108 10.43 19.80 4.37
CA VAL A 108 9.91 21.18 4.32
C VAL A 108 8.38 21.21 4.35
N SER A 109 7.73 20.46 3.47
CA SER A 109 6.26 20.46 3.35
C SER A 109 5.73 19.27 2.54
N PRO A 110 4.45 18.90 2.71
CA PRO A 110 3.78 17.99 1.78
C PRO A 110 3.71 18.59 0.37
N PHE A 111 4.05 17.79 -0.64
CA PHE A 111 4.05 18.23 -2.04
C PHE A 111 2.83 17.74 -2.83
N ALA A 112 2.55 16.43 -2.77
CA ALA A 112 1.44 15.81 -3.51
C ALA A 112 0.86 14.62 -2.74
N GLN A 113 -0.45 14.43 -2.86
CA GLN A 113 -1.16 13.22 -2.45
C GLN A 113 -1.81 12.61 -3.69
N LEU A 114 -1.56 11.32 -3.92
CA LEU A 114 -2.05 10.60 -5.09
C LEU A 114 -2.82 9.36 -4.64
N ASP A 115 -4.07 9.27 -5.08
CA ASP A 115 -4.90 8.07 -4.84
C ASP A 115 -4.67 7.08 -5.99
N ILE A 116 -4.12 5.91 -5.67
CA ILE A 116 -3.87 4.83 -6.65
C ILE A 116 -4.78 3.63 -6.32
N PRO A 117 -6.09 3.70 -6.63
CA PRO A 117 -7.09 2.76 -6.11
C PRO A 117 -7.01 1.34 -6.68
N LEU A 118 -6.26 1.14 -7.77
CA LEU A 118 -6.22 -0.12 -8.51
C LEU A 118 -4.90 -0.88 -8.37
N ILE A 119 -3.93 -0.33 -7.64
CA ILE A 119 -2.61 -0.93 -7.42
C ILE A 119 -2.43 -1.09 -5.91
N GLY A 120 -2.32 -2.34 -5.47
CA GLY A 120 -2.09 -2.69 -4.07
C GLY A 120 -1.52 -4.10 -3.99
N GLN A 121 -0.48 -4.26 -3.17
CA GLN A 121 0.09 -5.56 -2.80
C GLN A 121 -0.82 -6.29 -1.82
#